data_AF-A0A656AYN0-F1
#
_entry.id   AF-A0A656AYN0-F1
#
_cell.length_a   1.000
_cell.length_b   1.000
_cell.length_c   1.000
_cell.angle_alpha   90.00
_cell.angle_beta   90.00
_cell.angle_gamma   90.00
#
_symmetry.space_group_name_H-M   'P 1'
#
loop_
_entity.id
_entity.type
_entity.pdbx_description
1 polymer ?
#
loop_
_entity_poly.entity_id
_entity_poly.type
_entity_poly.pdbx_seq_one_letter_code
_entity_poly.pdbx_strand_id
1 'polypeptide(L)'
;MNNSETSLLKFFAVKDALMLDNAEEGAIEITEQQYNEALAAKMAGRKAFVRDCELIIFSGVMVTAWNKLTRQPKEFDEFDVIPEDYTLIEPVGDVVWGEDKWVERIKSPQELAQIEHHWALSELANVQIELMYHWTDDQRATYTLDAWKLYARQLRDYTTTDEQGTPSIRGESRPVNPI
;
A
#
# COMPACT_ATOMS: atom_id res chain seq x y z
N MET A 1 -35.79 55.57 15.82
CA MET A 1 -36.41 54.43 15.12
C MET A 1 -35.28 53.49 14.73
N ASN A 2 -35.36 52.27 15.25
CA ASN A 2 -34.67 51.03 14.89
C ASN A 2 -33.15 51.07 14.64
N ASN A 3 -32.38 50.83 15.71
CA ASN A 3 -31.17 50.02 15.60
C ASN A 3 -31.63 48.59 15.30
N SER A 4 -31.61 48.19 14.03
CA SER A 4 -31.68 46.79 13.66
C SER A 4 -30.33 46.16 14.00
N GLU A 5 -30.17 45.71 15.24
CA GLU A 5 -29.22 44.66 15.56
C GLU A 5 -29.63 43.45 14.73
N THR A 6 -29.00 43.26 13.57
CA THR A 6 -28.92 41.93 12.95
C THR A 6 -28.17 41.07 13.93
N SER A 7 -28.90 40.42 14.85
CA SER A 7 -28.40 39.29 15.62
C SER A 7 -27.86 38.30 14.60
N LEU A 8 -26.53 38.17 14.53
CA LEU A 8 -25.90 37.11 13.77
C LEU A 8 -26.46 35.80 14.33
N LEU A 9 -27.21 35.08 13.50
CA LEU A 9 -27.74 33.76 13.86
C LEU A 9 -26.57 32.90 14.33
N LYS A 10 -26.70 32.31 15.50
CA LYS A 10 -25.72 31.38 16.05
C LYS A 10 -26.17 29.96 15.80
N PHE A 11 -25.24 29.13 15.36
CA PHE A 11 -25.49 27.74 15.02
C PHE A 11 -24.81 26.85 16.04
N PHE A 12 -25.53 25.84 16.51
CA PHE A 12 -25.02 24.92 17.52
C PHE A 12 -25.25 23.47 17.12
N ALA A 13 -24.37 22.58 17.56
CA ALA A 13 -24.56 21.14 17.48
C ALA A 13 -24.42 20.52 18.87
N VAL A 14 -25.27 19.55 19.20
CA VAL A 14 -25.24 18.80 20.46
C VAL A 14 -25.69 17.37 20.22
N LYS A 15 -24.90 16.38 20.68
CA LYS A 15 -25.16 14.95 20.39
C LYS A 15 -25.42 14.75 18.90
N ASP A 16 -26.64 14.41 18.49
CA ASP A 16 -27.08 14.22 17.11
C ASP A 16 -28.09 15.30 16.65
N ALA A 17 -28.19 16.44 17.33
CA ALA A 17 -29.09 17.55 17.03
C ALA A 17 -28.33 18.78 16.48
N LEU A 18 -29.03 19.55 15.63
CA LEU A 18 -28.57 20.85 15.12
C LEU A 18 -29.55 21.92 15.60
N MET A 19 -29.04 23.04 16.09
CA MET A 19 -29.83 24.08 16.77
C MET A 19 -29.50 25.47 16.26
N LEU A 20 -30.50 26.36 16.31
CA LEU A 20 -30.41 27.78 15.97
C LEU A 20 -30.70 28.63 17.20
N ASP A 21 -29.84 29.61 17.47
CA ASP A 21 -29.98 30.66 18.49
C ASP A 21 -30.23 30.18 19.92
N ASN A 22 -30.04 28.89 20.20
CA ASN A 22 -30.23 28.27 21.52
C ASN A 22 -29.15 27.22 21.75
N ALA A 23 -28.27 27.47 22.71
CA ALA A 23 -27.26 26.51 23.15
C ALA A 23 -27.84 25.65 24.28
N GLU A 24 -27.90 24.35 24.07
CA GLU A 24 -28.09 23.38 25.16
C GLU A 24 -26.78 23.11 25.90
N GLU A 25 -26.87 22.61 27.13
CA GLU A 25 -25.69 22.23 27.91
C GLU A 25 -24.90 21.12 27.18
N GLY A 26 -23.62 21.40 26.89
CA GLY A 26 -22.75 20.53 26.09
C GLY A 26 -22.84 20.72 24.58
N ALA A 27 -23.57 21.74 24.10
CA ALA A 27 -23.53 22.14 22.70
C ALA A 27 -22.21 22.84 22.34
N ILE A 28 -21.73 22.59 21.11
CA ILE A 28 -20.62 23.33 20.51
C ILE A 28 -21.18 24.37 19.52
N GLU A 29 -20.58 25.56 19.51
CA GLU A 29 -20.85 26.56 18.46
C GLU A 29 -20.16 26.13 17.17
N ILE A 30 -20.91 26.13 16.07
CA ILE A 30 -20.45 25.75 14.74
C ILE A 30 -20.70 26.88 13.76
N THR A 31 -20.05 26.83 12.60
CA THR A 31 -20.31 27.81 11.54
C THR A 31 -21.63 27.54 10.82
N GLU A 32 -22.18 28.57 10.16
CA GLU A 32 -23.34 28.40 9.26
C GLU A 32 -23.07 27.34 8.19
N GLN A 33 -21.85 27.31 7.65
CA GLN A 33 -21.45 26.32 6.65
C GLN A 33 -21.53 24.89 7.24
N GLN A 34 -20.93 24.66 8.40
CA GLN A 34 -20.98 23.37 9.10
C GLN A 34 -22.42 22.93 9.41
N TYR A 35 -23.26 23.87 9.81
CA TYR A 35 -24.68 23.62 10.05
C TYR A 35 -25.39 23.14 8.77
N ASN A 36 -25.20 23.86 7.66
CA ASN A 36 -25.82 23.53 6.39
C ASN A 36 -25.30 22.20 5.82
N GLU A 37 -24.01 21.91 5.94
CA GLU A 37 -23.42 20.63 5.54
C GLU A 37 -23.98 19.46 6.36
N ALA A 38 -24.09 19.61 7.69
CA ALA A 38 -24.66 18.59 8.56
C ALA A 38 -26.15 18.40 8.33
N LEU A 39 -26.90 19.47 8.05
CA LEU A 39 -28.32 19.40 7.70
C LEU A 39 -28.52 18.66 6.38
N ALA A 40 -27.76 19.01 5.35
CA ALA A 40 -27.79 18.34 4.06
C ALA A 40 -27.42 16.85 4.19
N ALA A 41 -26.45 16.52 5.06
CA ALA A 41 -26.10 15.14 5.37
C ALA A 41 -27.27 14.36 5.96
N LYS A 42 -27.93 14.91 6.98
CA LYS A 42 -29.12 14.29 7.59
C LYS A 42 -30.27 14.13 6.59
N MET A 43 -30.51 15.13 5.74
CA MET A 43 -31.51 15.04 4.66
C MET A 43 -31.20 13.94 3.65
N ALA A 44 -29.92 13.64 3.42
CA ALA A 44 -29.47 12.53 2.59
C ALA A 44 -29.46 11.16 3.33
N GLY A 45 -29.94 11.10 4.58
CA GLY A 45 -29.95 9.88 5.39
C GLY A 45 -28.60 9.54 6.06
N ARG A 46 -27.62 10.44 5.99
CA ARG A 46 -26.30 10.31 6.63
C ARG A 46 -26.36 10.76 8.10
N LYS A 47 -25.35 10.41 8.89
CA LYS A 47 -25.30 10.77 10.32
C LYS A 47 -24.45 12.03 10.50
N ALA A 48 -24.92 12.97 11.32
CA ALA A 48 -24.10 14.09 11.78
C ALA A 48 -24.27 14.27 13.29
N PHE A 49 -23.16 14.24 14.03
CA PHE A 49 -23.14 14.23 15.49
C PHE A 49 -21.86 14.86 16.05
N VAL A 50 -21.89 15.25 17.33
CA VAL A 50 -20.74 15.79 18.06
C VAL A 50 -19.99 14.68 18.77
N ARG A 51 -18.67 14.60 18.57
CA ARG A 51 -17.75 13.71 19.29
C ARG A 51 -16.47 14.48 19.60
N ASP A 52 -15.95 14.36 20.82
CA ASP A 52 -14.71 15.02 21.25
C ASP A 52 -14.69 16.54 21.00
N CYS A 53 -15.84 17.21 21.22
CA CYS A 53 -16.07 18.63 20.96
C CYS A 53 -15.96 19.06 19.49
N GLU A 54 -16.08 18.12 18.54
CA GLU A 54 -16.08 18.38 17.10
C GLU A 54 -17.35 17.86 16.43
N LEU A 55 -17.85 18.58 15.42
CA LEU A 55 -18.95 18.14 14.58
C LEU A 55 -18.42 17.12 13.55
N ILE A 56 -18.92 15.89 13.62
CA ILE A 56 -18.63 14.81 12.68
C ILE A 56 -19.80 14.65 11.72
N ILE A 57 -19.53 14.70 10.41
CA ILE A 57 -20.49 14.37 9.35
C ILE A 57 -20.05 13.04 8.75
N PHE A 58 -20.72 11.96 9.15
CA PHE A 58 -20.38 10.60 8.77
C PHE A 58 -21.21 10.15 7.55
N SER A 59 -20.55 9.84 6.44
CA SER A 59 -21.20 9.29 5.25
C SER A 59 -21.66 7.86 5.42
N GLY A 60 -20.92 7.05 6.16
CA GLY A 60 -21.05 5.60 6.13
C GLY A 60 -20.42 4.94 4.91
N VAL A 61 -19.81 5.72 4.01
CA VAL A 61 -18.95 5.25 2.93
C VAL A 61 -17.50 5.36 3.43
N MET A 62 -16.85 4.21 3.54
CA MET A 62 -15.45 4.16 3.94
C MET A 62 -14.55 4.16 2.70
N VAL A 63 -13.47 4.93 2.78
CA VAL A 63 -12.39 4.93 1.80
C VAL A 63 -11.12 4.35 2.43
N THR A 64 -10.44 3.49 1.68
CA THR A 64 -9.13 2.96 2.07
C THR A 64 -8.05 3.95 1.69
N ALA A 65 -7.30 4.45 2.67
CA ALA A 65 -6.08 5.19 2.44
C ALA A 65 -4.87 4.36 2.91
N TRP A 66 -3.71 4.61 2.31
CA TRP A 66 -2.50 3.83 2.48
C TRP A 66 -1.42 4.67 3.13
N ASN A 67 -0.81 4.15 4.18
CA ASN A 67 0.28 4.85 4.87
C ASN A 67 1.52 4.94 3.96
N LYS A 68 2.01 6.16 3.71
CA LYS A 68 3.12 6.47 2.78
C LYS A 68 4.44 5.77 3.15
N LEU A 69 4.63 5.43 4.42
CA LEU A 69 5.85 4.77 4.92
C LEU A 69 5.73 3.25 4.92
N THR A 70 4.62 2.72 5.47
CA THR A 70 4.48 1.29 5.76
C THR A 70 3.66 0.52 4.73
N ARG A 71 2.95 1.23 3.84
CA ARG A 71 1.99 0.66 2.88
C ARG A 71 0.82 -0.07 3.54
N GLN A 72 0.59 0.13 4.83
CA GLN A 72 -0.56 -0.48 5.50
C GLN A 72 -1.84 0.31 5.18
N PRO A 73 -2.94 -0.37 4.84
CA PRO A 73 -4.22 0.27 4.60
C PRO A 73 -4.86 0.70 5.93
N LYS A 74 -5.65 1.76 5.88
CA LYS A 74 -6.53 2.21 6.96
C LYS A 74 -7.79 2.81 6.36
N GLU A 75 -8.92 2.53 6.99
CA GLU A 75 -10.22 3.06 6.59
C GLU A 75 -10.48 4.43 7.21
N PHE A 76 -11.04 5.33 6.40
CA PHE A 76 -11.49 6.67 6.77
C PHE A 76 -12.90 6.89 6.23
N ASP A 77 -13.73 7.72 6.86
CA ASP A 77 -14.98 8.13 6.22
C ASP A 77 -14.66 8.98 4.97
N GLU A 78 -15.46 8.90 3.91
CA GLU A 78 -15.17 9.63 2.66
C GLU A 78 -15.08 11.16 2.83
N PHE A 79 -15.70 11.71 3.87
CA PHE A 79 -15.62 13.14 4.21
C PHE A 79 -14.59 13.48 5.29
N ASP A 80 -13.92 12.48 5.87
CA ASP A 80 -12.85 12.73 6.83
C ASP A 80 -11.63 13.34 6.11
N VAL A 81 -10.94 14.24 6.82
CA VAL A 81 -9.65 14.74 6.36
C VAL A 81 -8.63 13.60 6.43
N ILE A 82 -8.16 13.14 5.26
CA ILE A 82 -7.10 12.14 5.18
C ILE A 82 -5.79 12.75 5.71
N PRO A 83 -5.15 12.15 6.73
CA PRO A 83 -3.90 12.67 7.26
C PRO A 83 -2.78 12.71 6.21
N GLU A 84 -1.85 13.65 6.37
CA GLU A 84 -0.77 13.88 5.40
C GLU A 84 0.13 12.65 5.19
N ASP A 85 0.28 11.77 6.19
CA ASP A 85 1.05 10.53 6.08
C ASP A 85 0.31 9.41 5.33
N TYR A 86 -0.90 9.66 4.83
CA TYR A 86 -1.70 8.74 4.03
C TYR A 86 -1.94 9.27 2.61
N THR A 87 -2.25 8.34 1.71
CA THR A 87 -2.62 8.61 0.32
C THR A 87 -3.80 7.72 -0.09
N LEU A 88 -4.67 8.20 -0.97
CA LEU A 88 -5.73 7.37 -1.57
C LEU A 88 -5.22 6.51 -2.74
N ILE A 89 -3.94 6.64 -3.11
CA ILE A 89 -3.33 5.82 -4.16
C ILE A 89 -2.86 4.50 -3.55
N GLU A 90 -3.30 3.37 -4.10
CA GLU A 90 -2.87 2.03 -3.67
C GLU A 90 -1.40 1.75 -4.03
N PRO A 91 -0.57 1.22 -3.11
CA PRO A 91 0.78 0.78 -3.41
C PRO A 91 0.76 -0.55 -4.16
N VAL A 92 0.99 -0.51 -5.48
CA VAL A 92 1.07 -1.71 -6.32
C VAL A 92 2.53 -2.15 -6.46
N GLY A 93 2.84 -3.34 -5.93
CA GLY A 93 4.18 -3.95 -6.02
C GLY A 93 5.15 -3.48 -4.94
N ASP A 94 6.45 -3.62 -5.23
CA ASP A 94 7.53 -3.24 -4.30
C ASP A 94 7.90 -1.76 -4.48
N VAL A 95 7.09 -0.90 -3.88
CA VAL A 95 7.16 0.58 -4.03
C VAL A 95 7.45 1.31 -2.73
N VAL A 96 7.94 2.54 -2.85
CA VAL A 96 8.08 3.53 -1.78
C VAL A 96 7.40 4.84 -2.20
N TRP A 97 6.95 5.64 -1.23
CA TRP A 97 6.33 6.93 -1.54
C TRP A 97 7.41 7.95 -1.95
N GLY A 98 7.29 8.50 -3.16
CA GLY A 98 8.13 9.58 -3.69
C GLY A 98 7.51 10.96 -3.43
N GLU A 99 7.75 11.91 -4.33
CA GLU A 99 7.22 13.28 -4.19
C GLU A 99 5.68 13.30 -4.07
N ASP A 100 4.98 12.61 -4.97
CA ASP A 100 3.52 12.63 -5.06
C ASP A 100 2.90 11.29 -5.47
N LYS A 101 3.72 10.25 -5.61
CA LYS A 101 3.30 8.93 -6.10
C LYS A 101 4.16 7.80 -5.55
N TRP A 102 3.64 6.59 -5.65
CA TRP A 102 4.41 5.37 -5.47
C TRP A 102 5.45 5.24 -6.60
N VAL A 103 6.70 5.00 -6.22
CA VAL A 103 7.80 4.72 -7.15
C VAL A 103 8.43 3.38 -6.82
N GLU A 104 8.94 2.68 -7.83
CA GLU A 104 9.63 1.41 -7.62
C GLU A 104 10.77 1.57 -6.62
N ARG A 105 10.82 0.67 -5.64
CA ARG A 105 11.88 0.67 -4.64
C ARG A 105 13.19 0.21 -5.29
N ILE A 106 14.20 1.08 -5.22
CA ILE A 106 15.56 0.71 -5.60
C ILE A 106 16.08 -0.32 -4.60
N LYS A 107 16.32 -1.54 -5.09
CA LYS A 107 16.89 -2.63 -4.28
C LYS A 107 18.36 -2.38 -4.03
N SER A 108 18.83 -2.72 -2.84
CA SER A 108 20.27 -2.66 -2.56
C SER A 108 21.02 -3.72 -3.39
N PRO A 109 22.31 -3.51 -3.70
CA PRO A 109 23.12 -4.53 -4.37
C PRO A 109 23.09 -5.89 -3.64
N GLN A 110 23.06 -5.86 -2.31
CA GLN A 110 22.99 -7.07 -1.49
C GLN A 110 21.66 -7.80 -1.63
N GLU A 111 20.55 -7.07 -1.68
CA GLU A 111 19.23 -7.63 -1.87
C GLU A 111 19.08 -8.24 -3.27
N LEU A 112 19.56 -7.53 -4.31
CA LEU A 112 19.61 -8.06 -5.66
C LEU A 112 20.43 -9.36 -5.71
N ALA A 113 21.60 -9.39 -5.07
CA ALA A 113 22.42 -10.60 -5.02
C ALA A 113 21.71 -11.78 -4.33
N GLN A 114 20.93 -11.52 -3.27
CA GLN A 114 20.12 -12.55 -2.62
C GLN A 114 19.03 -13.09 -3.55
N ILE A 115 18.31 -12.21 -4.25
CA ILE A 115 17.27 -12.58 -5.21
C ILE A 115 17.87 -13.42 -6.34
N GLU A 116 18.97 -12.96 -6.94
CA GLU A 116 19.65 -13.66 -8.04
C GLU A 116 20.23 -15.00 -7.60
N HIS A 117 20.80 -15.09 -6.39
CA HIS A 117 21.31 -16.34 -5.87
C HIS A 117 20.19 -17.35 -5.59
N HIS A 118 19.07 -16.90 -5.02
CA HIS A 118 17.91 -17.77 -4.81
C HIS A 118 17.35 -18.30 -6.14
N TRP A 119 17.26 -17.43 -7.15
CA TRP A 119 16.88 -17.83 -8.51
C TRP A 119 17.86 -18.88 -9.08
N ALA A 120 19.16 -18.65 -8.99
CA ALA A 120 20.17 -19.59 -9.50
C ALA A 120 20.07 -20.97 -8.81
N LEU A 121 19.79 -21.00 -7.50
CA LEU A 121 19.54 -22.25 -6.76
C LEU A 121 18.27 -22.95 -7.22
N SER A 122 17.18 -22.22 -7.50
CA SER A 122 15.96 -22.83 -8.05
C SER A 122 16.20 -23.44 -9.44
N GLU A 123 16.98 -22.76 -10.30
CA GLU A 123 17.33 -23.31 -11.61
C GLU A 123 18.23 -24.54 -11.46
N LEU A 124 19.20 -24.54 -10.55
CA LEU A 124 20.04 -25.71 -10.28
C LEU A 124 19.21 -26.93 -9.79
N ALA A 125 18.14 -26.69 -9.03
CA ALA A 125 17.22 -27.75 -8.63
C ALA A 125 16.46 -28.33 -9.84
N ASN A 126 16.03 -27.47 -10.78
CA ASN A 126 15.43 -27.92 -12.04
C ASN A 126 16.43 -28.72 -12.89
N VAL A 127 17.66 -28.24 -13.02
CA VAL A 127 18.73 -28.95 -13.74
C VAL A 127 18.99 -30.33 -13.14
N GLN A 128 18.93 -30.48 -11.81
CA GLN A 128 19.11 -31.78 -11.18
C GLN A 128 18.06 -32.80 -11.64
N ILE A 129 16.81 -32.38 -11.82
CA ILE A 129 15.73 -33.25 -12.33
C ILE A 129 16.04 -33.70 -13.77
N GLU A 130 16.45 -32.77 -14.63
CA GLU A 130 16.80 -33.08 -16.02
C GLU A 130 17.99 -34.03 -16.12
N LEU A 131 19.02 -33.82 -15.30
CA LEU A 131 20.16 -34.73 -15.21
C LEU A 131 19.74 -36.13 -14.72
N MET A 132 18.73 -36.24 -13.86
CA MET A 132 18.18 -37.54 -13.45
C MET A 132 17.43 -38.24 -14.60
N TYR A 133 16.68 -37.51 -15.44
CA TYR A 133 16.04 -38.09 -16.62
C TYR A 133 17.07 -38.65 -17.60
N HIS A 134 18.15 -37.92 -17.85
CA HIS A 134 19.27 -38.41 -18.67
C HIS A 134 19.97 -39.63 -18.05
N TRP A 135 20.02 -39.76 -16.73
CA TRP A 135 20.59 -40.96 -16.08
C TRP A 135 19.74 -42.20 -16.41
N THR A 136 18.41 -42.08 -16.31
CA THR A 136 17.49 -43.22 -16.47
C THR A 136 17.02 -43.44 -17.91
N ASP A 137 17.63 -42.76 -18.90
CA ASP A 137 17.18 -42.74 -20.30
C ASP A 137 15.67 -42.43 -20.44
N ASP A 138 15.15 -41.53 -19.59
CA ASP A 138 13.73 -41.18 -19.56
C ASP A 138 13.37 -40.26 -20.73
N GLN A 139 12.31 -40.59 -21.46
CA GLN A 139 11.82 -39.82 -22.62
C GLN A 139 11.41 -38.37 -22.29
N ARG A 140 11.19 -38.06 -21.00
CA ARG A 140 10.90 -36.70 -20.54
C ARG A 140 12.13 -35.80 -20.52
N ALA A 141 13.34 -36.37 -20.61
CA ALA A 141 14.57 -35.61 -20.72
C ALA A 141 14.45 -34.63 -21.88
N THR A 142 14.66 -33.35 -21.58
CA THR A 142 14.75 -32.32 -22.61
C THR A 142 16.21 -32.04 -22.93
N TYR A 143 16.49 -31.52 -24.13
CA TYR A 143 17.84 -31.18 -24.61
C TYR A 143 18.89 -32.29 -24.43
N THR A 144 20.16 -31.94 -24.64
CA THR A 144 21.26 -32.88 -24.46
C THR A 144 21.80 -32.82 -23.04
N LEU A 145 22.34 -33.94 -22.56
CA LEU A 145 23.04 -34.02 -21.28
C LEU A 145 24.15 -32.95 -21.15
N ASP A 146 24.86 -32.67 -22.24
CA ASP A 146 25.94 -31.67 -22.24
C ASP A 146 25.43 -30.23 -22.14
N ALA A 147 24.26 -29.92 -22.74
CA ALA A 147 23.62 -28.62 -22.59
C ALA A 147 23.25 -28.35 -21.12
N TRP A 148 22.63 -29.33 -20.45
CA TRP A 148 22.28 -29.22 -19.03
C TRP A 148 23.51 -29.12 -18.12
N LYS A 149 24.58 -29.87 -18.41
CA LYS A 149 25.84 -29.75 -17.67
C LYS A 149 26.49 -28.38 -17.83
N LEU A 150 26.47 -27.81 -19.05
CA LEU A 150 26.99 -26.48 -19.31
C LEU A 150 26.18 -25.43 -18.52
N TYR A 151 24.85 -25.50 -18.61
CA TYR A 151 23.96 -24.59 -17.91
C TYR A 151 24.18 -24.64 -16.39
N ALA A 152 24.31 -25.85 -15.83
CA ALA A 152 24.63 -26.04 -14.40
C ALA A 152 25.94 -25.36 -13.97
N ARG A 153 26.95 -25.32 -14.84
CA ARG A 153 28.23 -24.64 -14.54
C ARG A 153 28.05 -23.14 -14.58
N GLN A 154 27.40 -22.62 -15.63
CA GLN A 154 27.12 -21.20 -15.77
C GLN A 154 26.32 -20.65 -14.59
N LEU A 155 25.32 -21.39 -14.08
CA LEU A 155 24.56 -21.01 -12.89
C LEU A 155 25.42 -20.92 -11.62
N ARG A 156 26.34 -21.87 -11.42
CA ARG A 156 27.28 -21.86 -10.28
C ARG A 156 28.35 -20.77 -10.39
N ASP A 157 28.71 -20.40 -11.60
CA ASP A 157 29.67 -19.31 -11.85
C ASP A 157 28.99 -17.93 -11.75
N TYR A 158 27.67 -17.86 -11.98
CA TYR A 158 26.89 -16.62 -11.98
C TYR A 158 26.75 -16.00 -10.58
N THR A 159 26.51 -16.81 -9.55
CA THR A 159 26.39 -16.34 -8.16
C THR A 159 27.25 -17.19 -7.22
N THR A 160 27.72 -16.60 -6.14
CA THR A 160 28.45 -17.30 -5.07
C THR A 160 28.01 -16.79 -3.71
N THR A 161 28.38 -17.51 -2.66
CA THR A 161 28.37 -17.00 -1.28
C THR A 161 29.79 -16.80 -0.76
N ASP A 162 29.95 -15.91 0.22
CA ASP A 162 31.17 -15.86 1.06
C ASP A 162 31.12 -16.93 2.18
N GLU A 163 32.09 -16.88 3.11
CA GLU A 163 32.21 -17.81 4.24
C GLU A 163 31.04 -17.70 5.23
N GLN A 164 30.35 -16.56 5.26
CA GLN A 164 29.20 -16.30 6.12
C GLN A 164 27.87 -16.62 5.41
N GLY A 165 27.92 -17.08 4.15
CA GLY A 165 26.75 -17.36 3.34
C GLY A 165 26.15 -16.13 2.65
N THR A 166 26.84 -15.00 2.63
CA THR A 166 26.37 -13.76 1.99
C THR A 166 26.48 -13.88 0.48
N PRO A 167 25.37 -13.77 -0.28
CA PRO A 167 25.43 -13.91 -1.73
C PRO A 167 26.05 -12.72 -2.45
N SER A 168 26.70 -12.97 -3.59
CA SER A 168 27.17 -11.97 -4.55
C SER A 168 26.99 -12.46 -5.99
N ILE A 169 26.78 -11.52 -6.92
CA ILE A 169 26.68 -11.77 -8.36
C ILE A 169 28.08 -11.61 -8.96
N ARG A 170 28.53 -12.61 -9.73
CA ARG A 170 29.82 -12.62 -10.42
C ARG A 170 29.70 -12.45 -11.93
N GLY A 171 28.61 -12.93 -12.53
CA GLY A 171 28.38 -12.82 -13.97
C GLY A 171 27.67 -11.52 -14.37
N GLU A 172 27.90 -11.08 -15.61
CA GLU A 172 27.30 -9.86 -16.15
C GLU A 172 25.81 -10.04 -16.52
N SER A 173 25.38 -11.27 -16.78
CA SER A 173 24.00 -11.58 -17.15
C SER A 173 23.58 -12.99 -16.70
N ARG A 174 22.27 -13.19 -16.55
CA ARG A 174 21.70 -14.49 -16.21
C ARG A 174 22.05 -15.53 -17.27
N PRO A 175 22.53 -16.72 -16.88
CA PRO A 175 22.67 -17.86 -17.79
C PRO A 175 21.34 -18.19 -18.47
N VAL A 176 21.40 -18.50 -19.76
CA VAL A 176 20.21 -18.84 -20.56
C VAL A 176 19.96 -20.34 -20.45
N ASN A 177 18.76 -20.69 -19.99
CA ASN A 177 18.30 -22.06 -19.92
C ASN A 177 18.30 -22.66 -21.34
N PRO A 178 18.76 -23.92 -21.54
CA PRO A 178 18.56 -24.59 -22.83
C PRO A 178 17.06 -24.69 -23.14
N ILE A 179 16.62 -23.99 -24.20
CA ILE A 179 15.29 -24.06 -24.84
C ILE A 179 15.45 -24.62 -26.28
#